data_AF-A0A2D5AUK9-F1
#
_entry.id   AF-A0A2D5AUK9-F1
#
_cell.length_a   1.000
_cell.length_b   1.000
_cell.length_c   1.000
_cell.angle_alpha   90.00
_cell.angle_beta   90.00
_cell.angle_gamma   90.00
#
_symmetry.space_group_name_H-M   'P 1'
#
loop_
_entity.id
_entity.type
_entity.pdbx_description
1 polymer ?
#
loop_
_entity_poly.entity_id
_entity_poly.type
_entity_poly.pdbx_seq_one_letter_code
_entity_poly.pdbx_strand_id
1 'polypeptide(L)'
;MFYVVPSQPFRSFGFGPGLQFASRKNIMTNLIRFCGFKKLHQNCWLYRYLQEKIRSVKFAGSAVFAQWCTYPAWYKFHEKMRPDVMTLTRAQMDKWEHFLRTNGGEIREQCQGPVWESYYEPE
;
A
#
# COMPACT_ATOMS: atom_id res chain seq x y z
N MET A 1 14.98 -16.05 4.60
CA MET A 1 14.74 -14.67 5.06
C MET A 1 13.40 -14.66 5.77
N PHE A 2 13.36 -15.15 7.02
CA PHE A 2 12.18 -15.72 7.69
C PHE A 2 10.87 -14.99 7.39
N TYR A 3 10.05 -15.57 6.51
CA TYR A 3 8.65 -15.17 6.34
C TYR A 3 7.86 -15.77 7.49
N VAL A 4 7.67 -14.97 8.53
CA VAL A 4 6.86 -15.31 9.70
C VAL A 4 5.42 -15.54 9.22
N VAL A 5 4.94 -16.78 9.32
CA VAL A 5 3.50 -17.08 9.29
C VAL A 5 2.86 -16.22 10.37
N PRO A 6 1.90 -15.34 10.07
CA PRO A 6 1.34 -14.43 11.05
C PRO A 6 0.49 -15.22 12.05
N SER A 7 1.12 -15.76 13.09
CA SER A 7 0.46 -16.40 14.22
C SER A 7 -0.14 -15.33 15.13
N GLN A 8 -1.43 -15.08 14.92
CA GLN A 8 -2.36 -14.35 15.80
C GLN A 8 -2.13 -12.83 15.95
N PRO A 9 -3.22 -12.08 16.13
CA PRO A 9 -4.33 -11.90 15.20
C PRO A 9 -4.43 -10.41 14.84
N PHE A 10 -5.30 -10.09 13.89
CA PHE A 10 -5.86 -8.76 13.62
C PHE A 10 -6.54 -8.08 14.83
N ARG A 11 -5.90 -8.00 16.00
CA ARG A 11 -6.38 -7.16 17.11
C ARG A 11 -6.02 -5.72 16.75
N SER A 12 -6.99 -4.82 16.80
CA SER A 12 -6.92 -3.39 16.40
C SER A 12 -6.72 -3.11 14.90
N PHE A 13 -7.80 -3.07 14.10
CA PHE A 13 -7.82 -2.45 12.75
C PHE A 13 -7.45 -0.94 12.72
N GLY A 14 -6.90 -0.36 13.79
CA GLY A 14 -6.28 0.96 13.77
C GLY A 14 -4.80 0.79 13.49
N PHE A 15 -4.34 1.23 12.31
CA PHE A 15 -2.95 1.16 11.87
C PHE A 15 -1.96 1.32 13.03
N GLY A 16 -1.01 0.39 13.15
CA GLY A 16 -0.19 0.25 14.35
C GLY A 16 0.49 1.55 14.79
N PRO A 17 0.77 1.75 16.10
CA PRO A 17 1.13 3.04 16.71
C PRO A 17 2.48 3.63 16.30
N GLY A 18 3.15 3.13 15.26
CA GLY A 18 4.53 3.57 15.03
C GLY A 18 5.23 3.05 13.79
N LEU A 19 4.53 2.65 12.72
CA LEU A 19 5.23 2.53 11.44
C LEU A 19 5.39 3.93 10.85
N GLN A 20 6.41 4.63 11.34
CA GLN A 20 6.89 5.88 10.76
C GLN A 20 7.07 5.65 9.25
N PHE A 21 6.18 6.25 8.45
CA PHE A 21 6.38 6.30 7.01
C PHE A 21 7.64 7.12 6.78
N ALA A 22 8.51 6.60 5.93
CA ALA A 22 9.71 7.32 5.57
C ALA A 22 9.33 8.25 4.40
N SER A 23 9.59 9.55 4.54
CA SER A 23 9.36 10.54 3.48
C SER A 23 10.05 10.20 2.16
N ARG A 24 11.09 9.36 2.20
CA ARG A 24 11.87 8.91 1.04
C ARG A 24 11.50 7.52 0.53
N LYS A 25 10.51 6.84 1.11
CA LYS A 25 10.09 5.51 0.63
C LYS A 25 8.99 5.64 -0.40
N ASN A 26 8.99 4.69 -1.34
CA ASN A 26 7.97 4.65 -2.36
C ASN A 26 6.58 4.41 -1.77
N ILE A 27 5.57 4.86 -2.51
CA ILE A 27 4.15 4.78 -2.15
C ILE A 27 3.76 3.37 -1.72
N MET A 28 4.15 2.35 -2.50
CA MET A 28 3.79 0.96 -2.23
C MET A 28 4.28 0.49 -0.86
N THR A 29 5.54 0.77 -0.53
CA THR A 29 6.12 0.38 0.76
C THR A 29 5.44 1.06 1.93
N ASN A 30 5.09 2.34 1.79
CA ASN A 30 4.41 3.08 2.86
C ASN A 30 2.97 2.58 3.06
N LEU A 31 2.21 2.30 2.00
CA LEU A 31 0.86 1.75 2.11
C LEU A 31 0.86 0.32 2.69
N ILE A 32 1.81 -0.53 2.29
CA ILE A 32 1.98 -1.88 2.86
C ILE A 32 2.24 -1.82 4.37
N ARG A 33 3.18 -0.96 4.78
CA ARG A 33 3.50 -0.73 6.19
C ARG A 33 2.31 -0.21 6.97
N PHE A 34 1.59 0.70 6.36
CA PHE A 34 0.41 1.25 6.97
C PHE A 34 -0.64 0.19 7.25
N CYS A 35 -0.89 -0.72 6.30
CA CYS A 35 -1.72 -1.91 6.51
C CYS A 35 -1.18 -2.92 7.56
N GLY A 36 -0.04 -2.64 8.21
CA GLY A 36 0.55 -3.46 9.27
C GLY A 36 1.62 -4.44 8.80
N PHE A 37 2.01 -4.42 7.52
CA PHE A 37 2.91 -5.41 6.94
C PHE A 37 4.30 -4.84 6.68
N LYS A 38 5.36 -5.63 6.94
CA LYS A 38 6.73 -5.21 6.61
C LYS A 38 7.00 -5.31 5.10
N LYS A 39 6.45 -6.34 4.47
CA LYS A 39 6.52 -6.67 3.03
C LYS A 39 5.29 -7.52 2.67
N LEU A 40 4.93 -7.52 1.39
CA LEU A 40 3.92 -8.42 0.81
C LEU A 40 4.50 -9.05 -0.47
N HIS A 41 4.09 -10.28 -0.77
CA HIS A 41 4.41 -10.90 -2.05
C HIS A 41 3.60 -10.25 -3.19
N GLN A 42 4.16 -10.18 -4.41
CA GLN A 42 3.52 -9.48 -5.54
C GLN A 42 2.20 -10.13 -6.01
N ASN A 43 2.04 -11.43 -5.74
CA ASN A 43 0.81 -12.16 -6.06
C ASN A 43 -0.25 -12.10 -4.96
N CYS A 44 0.06 -11.52 -3.80
CA CYS A 44 -0.92 -11.30 -2.75
C CYS A 44 -2.03 -10.37 -3.24
N TRP A 45 -3.28 -10.68 -2.89
CA TRP A 45 -4.43 -9.85 -3.22
C TRP A 45 -4.23 -8.39 -2.80
N LEU A 46 -3.78 -8.14 -1.56
CA LEU A 46 -3.56 -6.78 -1.06
C LEU A 46 -2.49 -6.02 -1.86
N TYR A 47 -1.44 -6.72 -2.30
CA TYR A 47 -0.42 -6.11 -3.16
C TYR A 47 -1.04 -5.69 -4.51
N ARG A 48 -1.79 -6.58 -5.15
CA ARG A 48 -2.45 -6.29 -6.44
C ARG A 48 -3.49 -5.18 -6.30
N TYR A 49 -4.30 -5.21 -5.25
CA TYR A 49 -5.28 -4.18 -4.94
C TYR A 49 -4.63 -2.79 -4.81
N LEU A 50 -3.60 -2.66 -3.97
CA LEU A 50 -2.89 -1.39 -3.80
C LEU A 50 -2.25 -0.93 -5.12
N GLN A 51 -1.65 -1.85 -5.88
CA GLN A 51 -1.07 -1.56 -7.18
C GLN A 51 -2.12 -1.04 -8.18
N GLU A 52 -3.31 -1.64 -8.22
CA GLU A 52 -4.42 -1.21 -9.07
C GLU A 52 -4.97 0.15 -8.66
N LYS A 53 -5.10 0.43 -7.35
CA LYS A 53 -5.51 1.76 -6.88
C LYS A 53 -4.50 2.84 -7.25
N ILE A 54 -3.19 2.59 -7.05
CA ILE A 54 -2.13 3.51 -7.48
C ILE A 54 -2.20 3.73 -9.00
N ARG A 55 -2.44 2.65 -9.77
CA ARG A 55 -2.59 2.73 -11.23
C ARG A 55 -3.81 3.55 -11.64
N SER A 56 -4.95 3.39 -10.96
CA SER A 56 -6.17 4.17 -11.22
C SER A 56 -5.92 5.66 -11.02
N VAL A 57 -5.32 6.05 -9.90
CA VAL A 57 -4.95 7.45 -9.60
C VAL A 57 -4.01 8.02 -10.68
N LYS A 58 -3.05 7.24 -11.16
CA LYS A 58 -2.14 7.64 -12.24
C LYS A 58 -2.88 7.99 -13.54
N PHE A 59 -3.86 7.18 -13.92
CA PHE A 59 -4.62 7.39 -15.16
C PHE A 59 -5.77 8.39 -15.01
N ALA A 60 -6.07 8.87 -13.80
CA ALA A 60 -7.09 9.89 -13.54
C ALA A 60 -6.67 11.33 -13.94
N GLY A 61 -5.44 11.53 -14.39
CA GLY A 61 -4.93 12.83 -14.86
C GLY A 61 -3.99 13.51 -13.85
N SER A 62 -3.18 14.45 -14.34
CA SER A 62 -2.04 15.02 -13.60
C SER A 62 -2.44 15.76 -12.32
N ALA A 63 -3.54 16.51 -12.35
CA ALA A 63 -4.04 17.26 -11.20
C ALA A 63 -4.51 16.32 -10.08
N VAL A 64 -5.26 15.27 -10.42
CA VAL A 64 -5.68 14.24 -9.46
C VAL A 64 -4.46 13.48 -8.94
N PHE A 65 -3.54 13.09 -9.81
CA PHE A 65 -2.34 12.35 -9.45
C PHE A 65 -1.47 13.08 -8.40
N ALA A 66 -1.27 14.39 -8.55
CA ALA A 66 -0.52 15.21 -7.60
C ALA A 66 -1.19 15.34 -6.22
N GLN A 67 -2.51 15.13 -6.13
CA GLN A 67 -3.22 15.14 -4.84
C GLN A 67 -2.91 13.92 -3.98
N TRP A 68 -2.48 12.82 -4.60
CA TRP A 68 -2.31 11.51 -3.99
C TRP A 68 -0.86 11.07 -3.88
N CYS A 69 0.05 11.60 -4.69
CA CYS A 69 1.48 11.28 -4.61
C CYS A 69 2.37 12.38 -5.19
N THR A 70 3.67 12.25 -4.91
CA THR A 70 4.73 13.06 -5.49
C THR A 70 5.60 12.18 -6.39
N TYR A 71 6.26 12.83 -7.34
CA TYR A 71 7.18 12.18 -8.26
C TYR A 71 8.39 13.08 -8.54
N PRO A 72 9.52 12.50 -8.97
CA PRO A 72 10.72 13.28 -9.26
C PRO A 72 10.48 14.30 -10.39
N ALA A 73 11.10 15.48 -10.28
CA ALA A 73 10.92 16.57 -11.24
C ALA A 73 11.34 16.22 -12.68
N TRP A 74 12.26 15.26 -12.85
CA TRP A 74 12.69 14.77 -14.16
C TRP A 74 11.67 13.84 -14.83
N TYR A 75 10.66 13.37 -14.10
CA TYR A 75 9.65 12.46 -14.64
C TYR A 75 8.60 13.22 -15.46
N LYS A 76 8.39 12.78 -16.70
CA LYS A 76 7.37 13.32 -17.59
C LYS A 76 6.07 12.53 -17.45
N PHE A 77 4.98 13.21 -17.11
CA PHE A 77 3.69 12.59 -16.78
C PHE A 77 3.17 11.60 -17.84
N HIS A 78 3.46 11.84 -19.13
CA HIS A 78 3.01 11.00 -20.26
C HIS A 78 3.76 9.67 -20.41
N GLU A 79 4.81 9.42 -19.63
CA GLU A 79 5.57 8.16 -19.72
C GLU A 79 4.93 7.03 -18.89
N LYS A 80 5.37 5.78 -19.09
CA LYS A 80 4.96 4.68 -18.21
C LYS A 80 5.72 4.80 -16.87
N MET A 81 5.26 5.64 -15.93
CA MET A 81 5.79 5.65 -14.57
C MET A 81 5.70 4.29 -13.90
N ARG A 82 6.79 3.87 -13.26
CA ARG A 82 6.81 2.73 -12.35
C ARG A 82 6.37 3.16 -10.94
N PRO A 83 5.63 2.33 -10.17
CA PRO A 83 5.21 2.69 -8.81
C PRO A 83 6.36 2.91 -7.81
N ASP A 84 7.56 2.38 -8.08
CA ASP A 84 8.72 2.48 -7.18
C ASP A 84 9.36 3.87 -7.13
N VAL A 85 9.07 4.75 -8.08
CA VAL A 85 9.58 6.12 -8.12
C VAL A 85 8.57 7.15 -7.57
N MET A 86 7.38 6.71 -7.19
CA MET A 86 6.35 7.56 -6.59
C MET A 86 6.52 7.62 -5.07
N THR A 87 6.42 8.81 -4.48
CA THR A 87 6.55 9.04 -3.04
C THR A 87 5.29 9.69 -2.46
N LEU A 88 5.19 9.77 -1.13
CA LEU A 88 4.06 10.39 -0.43
C LEU A 88 4.56 11.49 0.52
N THR A 89 3.94 12.67 0.47
CA THR A 89 4.04 13.66 1.56
C THR A 89 3.16 13.25 2.74
N ARG A 90 3.31 13.93 3.89
CA ARG A 90 2.44 13.68 5.06
C ARG A 90 0.96 13.83 4.71
N ALA A 91 0.59 14.97 4.12
CA ALA A 91 -0.80 15.26 3.75
C ALA A 91 -1.36 14.25 2.73
N GLN A 92 -0.53 13.75 1.82
CA GLN A 92 -0.94 12.69 0.88
C GLN A 92 -1.13 11.36 1.61
N MET A 93 -0.24 11.03 2.56
CA MET A 93 -0.37 9.84 3.38
C MET A 93 -1.65 9.88 4.22
N ASP A 94 -2.03 11.03 4.78
CA ASP A 94 -3.27 11.16 5.57
C ASP A 94 -4.53 10.92 4.69
N LYS A 95 -4.49 11.28 3.40
CA LYS A 95 -5.57 10.96 2.44
C LYS A 95 -5.66 9.47 2.13
N TRP A 96 -4.52 8.83 1.88
CA TRP A 96 -4.44 7.37 1.70
C TRP A 96 -4.89 6.63 2.96
N GLU A 97 -4.54 7.15 4.14
CA GLU A 97 -5.03 6.65 5.41
C GLU A 97 -6.55 6.64 5.44
N HIS A 98 -7.17 7.79 5.20
CA HIS A 98 -8.62 7.89 5.21
C HIS A 98 -9.25 6.92 4.21
N PHE A 99 -8.72 6.86 2.98
CA PHE A 99 -9.18 5.94 1.95
C PHE A 99 -9.10 4.46 2.38
N LEU A 100 -7.97 4.03 2.95
CA LEU A 100 -7.76 2.65 3.36
C LEU A 100 -8.61 2.29 4.58
N ARG A 101 -8.90 3.24 5.49
CA ARG A 101 -9.87 3.02 6.58
C ARG A 101 -11.27 2.79 6.03
N THR A 102 -11.71 3.64 5.10
CA THR A 102 -13.05 3.55 4.50
C THR A 102 -13.26 2.23 3.77
N ASN A 103 -12.22 1.70 3.12
CA ASN A 103 -12.26 0.38 2.45
C ASN A 103 -11.77 -0.77 3.34
N GLY A 104 -11.60 -0.53 4.64
CA GLY A 104 -11.01 -1.50 5.57
C GLY A 104 -11.82 -2.79 5.76
N GLY A 105 -13.12 -2.77 5.45
CA GLY A 105 -13.99 -3.96 5.47
C GLY A 105 -13.68 -4.94 4.34
N GLU A 106 -13.52 -4.44 3.11
CA GLU A 106 -13.13 -5.25 1.94
C GLU A 106 -11.72 -5.83 2.13
N ILE A 107 -10.78 -4.98 2.58
CA ILE A 107 -9.41 -5.42 2.87
C ILE A 107 -9.41 -6.52 3.93
N ARG A 108 -10.27 -6.40 4.95
CA ARG A 108 -10.40 -7.40 6.01
C ARG A 108 -10.87 -8.74 5.48
N GLU A 109 -11.93 -8.75 4.70
CA GLU A 109 -12.49 -9.98 4.14
C GLU A 109 -11.47 -10.73 3.27
N GLN A 110 -10.72 -9.99 2.47
CA GLN A 110 -9.74 -10.56 1.52
C GLN A 110 -8.38 -10.88 2.14
N CYS A 111 -8.11 -10.41 3.37
CA CYS A 111 -6.87 -10.65 4.09
C CYS A 111 -7.03 -11.60 5.29
N GLN A 112 -8.06 -12.45 5.29
CA GLN A 112 -8.34 -13.41 6.37
C GLN A 112 -8.64 -14.81 5.80
N GLY A 113 -8.38 -15.84 6.62
CA GLY A 113 -8.76 -17.22 6.34
C GLY A 113 -7.76 -18.02 5.48
N PRO A 114 -8.12 -19.26 5.10
CA PRO A 114 -7.19 -20.23 4.48
C PRO A 114 -6.67 -19.80 3.09
N VAL A 115 -7.46 -18.99 2.37
CA VAL A 115 -7.06 -18.42 1.08
C VAL A 115 -5.95 -17.39 1.24
N TRP A 116 -5.92 -16.66 2.36
CA TRP A 116 -4.81 -15.79 2.68
C TRP A 116 -3.54 -16.60 2.96
N GLU A 117 -3.67 -17.69 3.73
CA GLU A 117 -2.57 -18.58 4.10
C GLU A 117 -1.92 -19.27 2.89
N SER A 118 -2.67 -19.58 1.82
CA SER A 118 -2.12 -20.24 0.63
C SER A 118 -1.19 -19.39 -0.24
N TYR A 119 -1.22 -18.05 -0.08
CA TYR A 119 -0.32 -17.14 -0.80
C TYR A 119 0.96 -16.79 -0.02
N TYR A 120 1.08 -17.27 1.22
CA TYR A 120 2.27 -17.12 2.05
C TYR A 120 2.83 -18.50 2.34
N GLU A 121 3.82 -18.92 1.56
CA GLU A 121 4.60 -20.09 1.94
C GLU A 121 5.35 -19.78 3.25
N PRO A 122 5.23 -20.64 4.28
CA PRO A 122 6.14 -20.61 5.40
C PRO A 122 7.56 -20.87 4.86
N GLU A 123 8.51 -20.00 5.21
CA GLU A 123 9.91 -20.41 5.20
C GLU A 123 10.20 -21.29 6.42
#